data_AF-A0A954P0F2-F1
#
_entry.id   AF-A0A954P0F2-F1
#
_cell.length_a   1.000
_cell.length_b   1.000
_cell.length_c   1.000
_cell.angle_alpha   90.00
_cell.angle_beta   90.00
_cell.angle_gamma   90.00
#
_symmetry.space_group_name_H-M   'P 1'
#
loop_
_entity.id
_entity.type
_entity.pdbx_description
1 polymer ?
#
loop_
_entity_poly.entity_id
_entity_poly.type
_entity_poly.pdbx_seq_one_letter_code
_entity_poly.pdbx_strand_id
1 'polypeptide(L)'
;MADAQFREHDERTSELEHQLRERELVVAALTERLEQAADQLDRLRRTGADRGPRTAGLPPQLVESQQALLDDLQTAVQQWEDLQAASSLGRLETQLTEMRDLIISRFDRLQSDGIPAASREAAHRRNPAPEPVAQPKPGREPATGGKSESAGNLAGWDAVKAMLLAENPAAESDRPGAGGPDEKRETSGSQHSSVPADSEIIPPAGKPVQFPEPVDLDQAEREELAFAVLERDECIAALVRQLREADMQLCSTIDWQSLTDAPEELTCELQHMQQRLQQRLSEAEVELSLERARLAREEVRLKQLETQLRRQSKSLGLLPDEPAEGGPRADHPEKDREGSGKWMRLLGRSHPSDS
;
A
#
# COMPACT_ATOMS: atom_id res chain seq x y z
N MET A 1 -17.33 -40.09 -15.50
CA MET A 1 -17.20 -38.87 -14.68
C MET A 1 -15.78 -38.66 -14.21
N ALA A 2 -15.08 -39.68 -13.68
CA ALA A 2 -13.66 -39.57 -13.32
C ALA A 2 -12.77 -39.09 -14.48
N ASP A 3 -12.94 -39.63 -15.69
CA ASP A 3 -12.13 -39.25 -16.87
C ASP A 3 -12.29 -37.78 -17.30
N ALA A 4 -13.43 -37.14 -16.97
CA ALA A 4 -13.64 -35.73 -17.29
C ALA A 4 -12.90 -34.82 -16.30
N GLN A 5 -12.86 -35.20 -15.02
CA GLN A 5 -12.11 -34.49 -14.00
C GLN A 5 -10.61 -34.60 -14.24
N PHE A 6 -10.11 -35.78 -14.66
CA PHE A 6 -8.70 -35.94 -15.02
C PHE A 6 -8.29 -35.03 -16.19
N ARG A 7 -9.12 -34.89 -17.23
CA ARG A 7 -8.83 -33.99 -18.36
C ARG A 7 -8.81 -32.51 -17.95
N GLU A 8 -9.75 -32.09 -17.11
CA GLU A 8 -9.77 -30.71 -16.59
C GLU A 8 -8.53 -30.41 -15.72
N HIS A 9 -8.07 -31.39 -14.94
CA HIS A 9 -6.82 -31.28 -14.21
C HIS A 9 -5.61 -31.20 -15.14
N ASP A 10 -5.54 -32.03 -16.18
CA ASP A 10 -4.46 -32.01 -17.16
C ASP A 10 -4.40 -30.66 -17.91
N GLU A 11 -5.53 -30.13 -18.36
CA GLU A 11 -5.65 -28.81 -18.99
C GLU A 11 -5.16 -27.70 -18.06
N ARG A 12 -5.61 -27.72 -16.80
CA ARG A 12 -5.18 -26.75 -15.80
C ARG A 12 -3.69 -26.83 -15.47
N THR A 13 -3.12 -28.04 -15.43
CA THR A 13 -1.67 -28.20 -15.25
C THR A 13 -0.89 -27.66 -16.45
N SER A 14 -1.36 -27.91 -17.67
CA SER A 14 -0.76 -27.38 -18.89
C SER A 14 -0.81 -25.84 -18.94
N GLU A 15 -1.92 -25.23 -18.53
CA GLU A 15 -2.04 -23.77 -18.44
C GLU A 15 -1.08 -23.18 -17.40
N LEU A 16 -0.97 -23.80 -16.22
CA LEU A 16 -0.07 -23.35 -15.16
C LEU A 16 1.40 -23.49 -15.59
N GLU A 17 1.77 -24.59 -16.24
CA GLU A 17 3.11 -24.78 -16.80
C GLU A 17 3.44 -23.72 -17.87
N HIS A 18 2.46 -23.37 -18.71
CA HIS A 18 2.64 -22.34 -19.72
C HIS A 18 2.90 -20.97 -19.08
N GLN A 19 2.08 -20.57 -18.10
CA GLN A 19 2.28 -19.33 -17.35
C GLN A 19 3.61 -19.31 -16.59
N LEU A 20 4.05 -20.46 -16.07
CA LEU A 20 5.33 -20.58 -15.39
C LEU A 20 6.48 -20.31 -16.36
N ARG A 21 6.46 -20.92 -17.56
CA ARG A 21 7.45 -20.67 -18.62
C ARG A 21 7.46 -19.21 -19.08
N GLU A 22 6.30 -18.58 -19.24
CA GLU A 22 6.22 -17.15 -19.59
C GLU A 22 6.86 -16.27 -18.50
N ARG A 23 6.60 -16.58 -17.23
CA ARG A 23 7.22 -15.86 -16.10
C ARG A 23 8.73 -16.09 -16.04
N GLU A 24 9.20 -17.30 -16.27
CA GLU A 24 10.64 -17.62 -16.34
C GLU A 24 11.32 -16.84 -17.48
N LEU A 25 10.67 -16.71 -18.64
CA LEU A 25 11.19 -15.90 -19.75
C LEU A 25 11.28 -14.41 -19.40
N VAL A 26 10.26 -13.86 -18.72
CA VAL A 26 10.28 -12.47 -18.26
C VAL A 26 11.36 -12.25 -17.20
N VAL A 27 11.52 -13.18 -16.26
CA VAL A 27 12.59 -13.11 -15.26
C VAL A 27 13.95 -13.14 -15.94
N ALA A 28 14.17 -14.05 -16.90
CA ALA A 28 15.41 -14.13 -17.67
C ALA A 28 15.74 -12.82 -18.42
N ALA A 29 14.74 -12.22 -19.06
CA ALA A 29 14.91 -10.94 -19.78
C ALA A 29 15.22 -9.78 -18.82
N LEU A 30 14.58 -9.74 -17.65
CA LEU A 30 14.86 -8.72 -16.63
C LEU A 30 16.25 -8.90 -16.01
N THR A 31 16.68 -10.15 -15.77
CA THR A 31 18.04 -10.42 -15.27
C THR A 31 19.09 -10.01 -16.29
N GLU A 32 18.89 -10.29 -17.59
CA GLU A 32 19.81 -9.85 -18.64
C GLU A 32 19.90 -8.31 -18.70
N ARG A 33 18.77 -7.61 -18.58
CA ARG A 33 18.76 -6.14 -18.56
C ARG A 33 19.46 -5.57 -17.34
N LEU A 34 19.35 -6.22 -16.18
CA LEU A 34 20.07 -5.82 -14.96
C LEU A 34 21.57 -6.06 -15.09
N GLU A 35 21.99 -7.18 -15.69
CA GLU A 35 23.40 -7.44 -15.98
C GLU A 35 23.98 -6.39 -16.94
N GLN A 36 23.25 -6.03 -18.00
CA GLN A 36 23.67 -4.96 -18.92
C GLN A 36 23.78 -3.60 -18.22
N ALA A 37 22.85 -3.27 -17.33
CA ALA A 37 22.91 -2.02 -16.55
C ALA A 37 24.07 -2.03 -15.55
N ALA A 38 24.33 -3.16 -14.89
CA ALA A 38 25.47 -3.33 -14.00
C ALA A 38 26.80 -3.22 -14.76
N ASP A 39 26.91 -3.81 -15.94
CA ASP A 39 28.06 -3.68 -16.83
C ASP A 39 28.27 -2.23 -17.31
N GLN A 40 27.19 -1.50 -17.61
CA GLN A 40 27.28 -0.08 -17.96
C GLN A 40 27.81 0.76 -16.79
N LEU A 41 27.32 0.51 -15.57
CA LEU A 41 27.82 1.17 -14.36
C LEU A 41 29.28 0.80 -14.05
N ASP A 42 29.66 -0.46 -14.20
CA ASP A 42 31.05 -0.91 -14.02
C ASP A 42 31.96 -0.29 -15.08
N ARG A 43 31.51 -0.22 -16.34
CA ARG A 43 32.24 0.52 -17.39
C ARG A 43 32.40 1.99 -17.04
N LEU A 44 31.36 2.68 -16.60
CA LEU A 44 31.44 4.11 -16.19
C LEU A 44 32.39 4.32 -15.00
N ARG A 45 32.36 3.40 -14.02
CA ARG A 45 33.31 3.43 -12.90
C ARG A 45 34.75 3.22 -13.38
N ARG A 46 34.98 2.24 -14.26
CA ARG A 46 36.31 1.94 -14.82
C ARG A 46 36.82 2.99 -15.81
N THR A 47 35.94 3.63 -16.60
CA THR A 47 36.33 4.64 -17.60
C THR A 47 36.58 6.03 -17.00
N GLY A 48 36.28 6.23 -15.72
CA GLY A 48 36.93 7.29 -14.95
C GLY A 48 36.02 8.27 -14.22
N ALA A 49 35.08 7.77 -13.42
CA ALA A 49 34.55 8.55 -12.31
C ALA A 49 35.63 8.84 -11.22
N ASP A 50 36.75 8.09 -11.22
CA ASP A 50 37.85 8.24 -10.26
C ASP A 50 39.03 9.12 -10.73
N ARG A 51 38.99 9.69 -11.93
CA ARG A 51 39.96 10.75 -12.29
C ARG A 51 39.43 12.08 -11.78
N GLY A 52 39.88 12.40 -10.56
CA GLY A 52 39.45 13.54 -9.77
C GLY A 52 39.40 14.89 -10.50
N PRO A 53 38.68 15.85 -9.89
CA PRO A 53 38.23 17.07 -10.50
C PRO A 53 39.40 18.04 -10.63
N ARG A 54 39.91 18.22 -11.85
CA ARG A 54 40.61 19.45 -12.20
C ARG A 54 40.01 20.01 -13.48
N THR A 55 39.37 21.17 -13.28
CA THR A 55 39.05 22.20 -14.26
C THR A 55 37.93 21.93 -15.28
N ALA A 56 36.80 22.58 -14.98
CA ALA A 56 35.90 23.28 -15.90
C ALA A 56 35.12 22.46 -16.94
N GLY A 57 33.86 22.18 -16.59
CA GLY A 57 32.81 21.82 -17.54
C GLY A 57 32.51 20.33 -17.58
N LEU A 58 31.30 19.95 -17.15
CA LEU A 58 30.72 18.66 -17.52
C LEU A 58 30.72 18.56 -19.05
N PRO A 59 31.20 17.45 -19.64
CA PRO A 59 31.20 17.29 -21.09
C PRO A 59 29.75 17.43 -21.61
N PRO A 60 29.52 18.22 -22.67
CA PRO A 60 28.17 18.55 -23.14
C PRO A 60 27.37 17.30 -23.53
N GLN A 61 28.05 16.25 -24.00
CA GLN A 61 27.43 14.96 -24.29
C GLN A 61 26.81 14.29 -23.06
N LEU A 62 27.40 14.45 -21.88
CA LEU A 62 26.84 13.90 -20.64
C LEU A 62 25.60 14.69 -20.22
N VAL A 63 25.64 16.02 -20.40
CA VAL A 63 24.48 16.89 -20.13
C VAL A 63 23.32 16.56 -21.07
N GLU A 64 23.59 16.36 -22.36
CA GLU A 64 22.59 15.92 -23.34
C GLU A 64 22.03 14.54 -23.00
N SER A 65 22.87 13.60 -22.56
CA SER A 65 22.40 12.26 -22.15
C SER A 65 21.56 12.29 -20.87
N GLN A 66 21.90 13.17 -19.92
CA GLN A 66 21.12 13.36 -18.70
C GLN A 66 19.80 14.06 -18.99
N GLN A 67 19.79 15.04 -19.89
CA GLN A 67 18.56 15.70 -20.35
C GLN A 67 17.64 14.70 -21.07
N ALA A 68 18.16 13.89 -21.98
CA ALA A 68 17.38 12.85 -22.65
C ALA A 68 16.79 11.83 -21.67
N LEU A 69 17.58 11.41 -20.67
CA LEU A 69 17.10 10.47 -19.66
C LEU A 69 16.02 11.10 -18.75
N LEU A 70 16.16 12.39 -18.41
CA LEU A 70 15.14 13.12 -17.66
C LEU A 70 13.86 13.28 -18.48
N ASP A 71 13.95 13.58 -19.78
CA ASP A 71 12.80 13.66 -20.68
C ASP A 71 12.09 12.29 -20.82
N ASP A 72 12.85 11.21 -20.92
CA ASP A 72 12.32 9.84 -20.97
C ASP A 72 11.63 9.46 -19.65
N LEU A 73 12.23 9.78 -18.51
CA LEU A 73 11.63 9.58 -17.18
C LEU A 73 10.35 10.39 -17.01
N GLN A 74 10.37 11.66 -17.43
CA GLN A 74 9.20 12.53 -17.37
C GLN A 74 8.07 11.99 -18.25
N THR A 75 8.40 11.48 -19.44
CA THR A 75 7.44 10.83 -20.34
C THR A 75 6.88 9.55 -19.73
N ALA A 76 7.71 8.73 -19.09
CA ALA A 76 7.27 7.50 -18.43
C ALA A 76 6.36 7.78 -17.22
N VAL A 77 6.67 8.81 -16.41
CA VAL A 77 5.81 9.26 -15.31
C VAL A 77 4.47 9.74 -15.85
N GLN A 78 4.46 10.56 -16.90
CA GLN A 78 3.22 11.03 -17.52
C GLN A 78 2.36 9.87 -18.03
N GLN A 79 2.96 8.90 -18.71
CA GLN A 79 2.25 7.70 -19.18
C GLN A 79 1.69 6.87 -18.03
N TRP A 80 2.42 6.78 -16.92
CA TRP A 80 1.96 6.06 -15.73
C TRP A 80 0.79 6.78 -15.06
N GLU A 81 0.85 8.11 -14.94
CA GLU A 81 -0.26 8.94 -14.45
C GLU A 81 -1.52 8.79 -15.32
N ASP A 82 -1.36 8.80 -16.65
CA ASP A 82 -2.46 8.61 -17.59
C ASP A 82 -3.11 7.22 -17.45
N LEU A 83 -2.29 6.16 -17.26
CA LEU A 83 -2.78 4.81 -17.00
C LEU A 83 -3.49 4.69 -15.65
N GLN A 84 -2.97 5.36 -14.61
CA GLN A 84 -3.57 5.36 -13.29
C GLN A 84 -4.93 6.07 -13.32
N ALA A 85 -5.03 7.20 -14.01
CA ALA A 85 -6.27 7.93 -14.23
C ALA A 85 -7.30 7.03 -14.96
N ALA A 86 -6.90 6.38 -16.05
CA ALA A 86 -7.77 5.46 -16.79
C ALA A 86 -8.28 4.29 -15.91
N SER A 87 -7.41 3.72 -15.07
CA SER A 87 -7.81 2.63 -14.16
C SER A 87 -8.80 3.08 -13.08
N SER A 88 -8.60 4.28 -12.52
CA SER A 88 -9.49 4.86 -11.52
C SER A 88 -10.86 5.20 -12.10
N LEU A 89 -10.88 5.67 -13.36
CA LEU A 89 -12.09 6.04 -14.07
C LEU A 89 -12.91 4.80 -14.42
N GLY A 90 -12.29 3.71 -14.88
CA GLY A 90 -12.97 2.42 -15.06
C GLY A 90 -13.55 1.84 -13.76
N ARG A 91 -12.88 2.06 -12.62
CA ARG A 91 -13.41 1.69 -11.30
C ARG A 91 -14.62 2.55 -10.90
N LEU A 92 -14.59 3.85 -11.20
CA LEU A 92 -15.74 4.72 -10.95
C LEU A 92 -16.93 4.36 -11.85
N GLU A 93 -16.69 4.06 -13.13
CA GLU A 93 -17.73 3.63 -14.06
C GLU A 93 -18.40 2.33 -13.60
N THR A 94 -17.63 1.34 -13.15
CA THR A 94 -18.16 0.09 -12.59
C THR A 94 -18.99 0.31 -11.33
N GLN A 95 -18.53 1.16 -10.41
CA GLN A 95 -19.33 1.54 -9.23
C GLN A 95 -20.62 2.28 -9.60
N LEU A 96 -20.59 3.10 -10.66
CA LEU A 96 -21.75 3.86 -11.12
C LEU A 96 -22.78 2.95 -11.79
N THR A 97 -22.34 1.93 -12.53
CA THR A 97 -23.22 0.88 -13.05
C THR A 97 -23.81 0.04 -11.93
N GLU A 98 -23.03 -0.36 -10.92
CA GLU A 98 -23.53 -1.09 -9.75
C GLU A 98 -24.60 -0.29 -9.00
N MET A 99 -24.36 1.00 -8.74
CA MET A 99 -25.36 1.88 -8.11
C MET A 99 -26.63 2.01 -8.96
N ARG A 100 -26.48 2.11 -10.29
CA ARG A 100 -27.63 2.15 -11.20
C ARG A 100 -28.45 0.86 -11.12
N ASP A 101 -27.79 -0.29 -11.10
CA ASP A 101 -28.46 -1.59 -11.03
C ASP A 101 -29.09 -1.85 -9.65
N LEU A 102 -28.48 -1.36 -8.57
CA LEU A 102 -29.09 -1.34 -7.25
C LEU A 102 -30.36 -0.48 -7.21
N ILE A 103 -30.36 0.67 -7.90
CA ILE A 103 -31.55 1.53 -8.00
C ILE A 103 -32.64 0.84 -8.83
N ILE A 104 -32.30 0.26 -9.97
CA ILE A 104 -33.25 -0.46 -10.84
C ILE A 104 -33.83 -1.66 -10.08
N SER A 105 -33.00 -2.50 -9.47
CA SER A 105 -33.45 -3.67 -8.72
C SER A 105 -34.25 -3.31 -7.46
N ARG A 106 -33.96 -2.18 -6.81
CA ARG A 106 -34.78 -1.65 -5.72
C ARG A 106 -36.13 -1.16 -6.23
N PHE A 107 -36.14 -0.50 -7.38
CA PHE A 107 -37.38 -0.02 -8.01
C PHE A 107 -38.27 -1.18 -8.47
N ASP A 108 -37.67 -2.22 -9.09
CA ASP A 108 -38.38 -3.44 -9.49
C ASP A 108 -38.94 -4.18 -8.29
N ARG A 109 -38.20 -4.28 -7.17
CA ARG A 109 -38.73 -4.84 -5.92
C ARG A 109 -39.92 -4.05 -5.38
N LEU A 110 -39.87 -2.72 -5.44
CA LEU A 110 -40.99 -1.88 -5.02
C LEU A 110 -42.21 -1.99 -5.96
N GLN A 111 -42.01 -2.35 -7.24
CA GLN A 111 -43.10 -2.66 -8.16
C GLN A 111 -43.63 -4.09 -8.02
N SER A 112 -42.75 -5.07 -7.77
CA SER A 112 -43.09 -6.50 -7.67
C SER A 112 -43.72 -6.85 -6.33
N ASP A 113 -43.27 -6.23 -5.23
CA ASP A 113 -43.91 -6.28 -3.91
C ASP A 113 -45.17 -5.41 -3.85
N GLY A 114 -45.77 -5.19 -5.02
CA GLY A 114 -47.09 -4.66 -5.29
C GLY A 114 -47.77 -4.13 -4.04
N ILE A 115 -47.82 -2.80 -3.92
CA ILE A 115 -48.82 -2.14 -3.09
C ILE A 115 -50.10 -2.96 -3.28
N PRO A 116 -50.58 -3.70 -2.27
CA PRO A 116 -51.75 -4.52 -2.47
C PRO A 116 -52.84 -3.56 -2.93
N ALA A 117 -53.39 -3.84 -4.11
CA ALA A 117 -54.45 -3.05 -4.73
C ALA A 117 -55.69 -2.90 -3.80
N ALA A 118 -55.69 -3.53 -2.63
CA ALA A 118 -56.62 -3.38 -1.53
C ALA A 118 -56.65 -1.97 -0.88
N SER A 119 -55.69 -1.07 -1.11
CA SER A 119 -55.73 0.29 -0.51
C SER A 119 -56.24 1.41 -1.43
N ARG A 120 -56.64 1.13 -2.68
CA ARG A 120 -57.26 2.14 -3.57
C ARG A 120 -58.80 2.13 -3.58
N GLU A 121 -59.44 1.19 -2.89
CA GLU A 121 -60.90 1.07 -2.81
C GLU A 121 -61.52 1.58 -1.50
N ALA A 122 -60.72 2.17 -0.60
CA ALA A 122 -61.19 2.70 0.69
C ALA A 122 -61.59 4.18 0.68
N ALA A 123 -61.71 4.83 -0.48
CA ALA A 123 -62.19 6.22 -0.57
C ALA A 123 -63.72 6.33 -0.73
N HIS A 124 -64.45 5.22 -0.88
CA HIS A 124 -65.91 5.19 -0.98
C HIS A 124 -66.52 4.08 -0.11
N ARG A 125 -66.55 4.27 1.22
CA ARG A 125 -67.73 3.87 2.03
C ARG A 125 -67.65 4.44 3.44
N ARG A 126 -68.56 5.38 3.65
CA ARG A 126 -68.90 6.08 4.89
C ARG A 126 -69.96 5.24 5.62
N ASN A 127 -69.60 4.63 6.75
CA ASN A 127 -70.33 4.60 8.04
C ASN A 127 -70.11 3.32 8.88
N PRO A 128 -70.15 3.43 10.22
CA PRO A 128 -69.65 2.39 11.15
C PRO A 128 -70.72 1.74 12.07
N ALA A 129 -70.25 0.70 12.80
CA ALA A 129 -70.71 0.14 14.10
C ALA A 129 -71.74 -1.03 14.10
N PRO A 130 -71.85 -1.85 15.18
CA PRO A 130 -70.79 -2.58 15.92
C PRO A 130 -71.14 -4.06 16.30
N GLU A 131 -70.10 -4.90 16.54
CA GLU A 131 -69.94 -6.07 17.48
C GLU A 131 -71.05 -7.13 17.76
N PRO A 132 -70.78 -8.28 18.45
CA PRO A 132 -69.55 -9.06 18.75
C PRO A 132 -69.72 -10.60 18.48
N VAL A 133 -68.74 -11.46 18.84
CA VAL A 133 -68.89 -12.75 19.59
C VAL A 133 -67.62 -13.65 19.51
N ALA A 134 -67.05 -13.92 20.69
CA ALA A 134 -66.39 -15.12 21.24
C ALA A 134 -65.37 -16.00 20.46
N GLN A 135 -64.17 -16.06 21.06
CA GLN A 135 -63.21 -17.18 21.33
C GLN A 135 -63.66 -18.65 21.07
N PRO A 136 -62.74 -19.66 20.88
CA PRO A 136 -61.58 -19.94 21.75
C PRO A 136 -60.28 -20.58 21.17
N LYS A 137 -59.23 -20.57 22.02
CA LYS A 137 -57.97 -21.38 21.97
C LYS A 137 -58.26 -22.88 22.25
N PRO A 138 -57.40 -23.84 21.83
CA PRO A 138 -56.18 -24.30 22.57
C PRO A 138 -54.99 -24.60 21.60
N GLY A 139 -53.71 -24.78 21.91
CA GLY A 139 -52.97 -25.14 23.13
C GLY A 139 -52.29 -26.53 22.96
N ARG A 140 -51.00 -26.61 22.56
CA ARG A 140 -49.98 -27.63 23.01
C ARG A 140 -48.66 -27.60 22.22
N GLU A 141 -47.55 -27.44 22.95
CA GLU A 141 -46.19 -27.97 22.66
C GLU A 141 -46.12 -29.49 23.03
N PRO A 142 -45.01 -30.30 22.92
CA PRO A 142 -43.58 -29.94 22.76
C PRO A 142 -42.64 -30.91 21.95
N ALA A 143 -41.39 -30.45 21.80
CA ALA A 143 -40.09 -31.17 21.81
C ALA A 143 -39.69 -32.18 20.71
N THR A 144 -38.55 -31.90 20.05
CA THR A 144 -37.33 -32.74 19.86
C THR A 144 -36.38 -31.88 19.00
N GLY A 145 -35.17 -31.49 19.40
CA GLY A 145 -34.07 -32.36 19.82
C GLY A 145 -33.02 -32.39 18.70
N GLY A 146 -32.05 -31.48 18.74
CA GLY A 146 -30.99 -31.37 17.73
C GLY A 146 -29.86 -30.45 18.19
N LYS A 147 -29.07 -30.93 19.16
CA LYS A 147 -27.74 -30.38 19.44
C LYS A 147 -26.88 -30.60 18.20
N SER A 148 -26.37 -29.52 17.60
CA SER A 148 -25.18 -29.60 16.76
C SER A 148 -24.17 -28.61 17.31
N GLU A 149 -23.10 -29.19 17.83
CA GLU A 149 -21.91 -28.53 18.32
C GLU A 149 -21.30 -27.67 17.20
N SER A 150 -21.36 -26.35 17.35
CA SER A 150 -20.52 -25.41 16.59
C SER A 150 -19.68 -24.61 17.57
N ALA A 151 -18.89 -25.36 18.35
CA ALA A 151 -17.83 -24.86 19.20
C ALA A 151 -16.47 -25.27 18.59
N GLY A 152 -16.27 -24.95 17.31
CA GLY A 152 -15.08 -25.36 16.55
C GLY A 152 -14.18 -24.22 16.05
N ASN A 153 -14.67 -22.97 15.99
CA ASN A 153 -13.94 -21.90 15.27
C ASN A 153 -13.31 -20.80 16.15
N LEU A 154 -13.43 -20.87 17.48
CA LEU A 154 -12.68 -19.96 18.38
C LEU A 154 -11.25 -20.46 18.68
N ALA A 155 -10.99 -21.77 18.57
CA ALA A 155 -9.67 -22.34 18.84
C ALA A 155 -8.60 -21.93 17.81
N GLY A 156 -9.00 -21.62 16.57
CA GLY A 156 -8.08 -21.17 15.53
C GLY A 156 -7.50 -19.78 15.78
N TRP A 157 -8.31 -18.87 16.36
CA TRP A 157 -7.86 -17.52 16.68
C TRP A 157 -6.98 -17.46 17.93
N ASP A 158 -7.28 -18.28 18.94
CA ASP A 158 -6.43 -18.38 20.13
C ASP A 158 -5.09 -19.06 19.82
N ALA A 159 -5.05 -20.03 18.90
CA ALA A 159 -3.80 -20.64 18.46
C ALA A 159 -2.90 -19.64 17.67
N VAL A 160 -3.49 -18.82 16.80
CA VAL A 160 -2.74 -17.77 16.07
C VAL A 160 -2.26 -16.67 17.01
N LYS A 161 -3.09 -16.27 17.99
CA LYS A 161 -2.71 -15.29 19.02
C LYS A 161 -1.59 -15.81 19.93
N ALA A 162 -1.64 -17.10 20.29
CA ALA A 162 -0.57 -17.74 21.05
C ALA A 162 0.75 -17.84 20.26
N MET A 163 0.68 -18.09 18.94
CA MET A 163 1.87 -18.13 18.09
C MET A 163 2.53 -16.74 17.95
N LEU A 164 1.72 -15.68 17.82
CA LEU A 164 2.20 -14.30 17.69
C LEU A 164 2.82 -13.77 19.00
N LEU A 165 2.33 -14.21 20.16
CA LEU A 165 2.87 -13.84 21.47
C LEU A 165 4.07 -14.69 21.89
N ALA A 166 4.17 -15.92 21.38
CA ALA A 166 5.30 -16.82 21.66
C ALA A 166 6.57 -16.48 20.84
N GLU A 167 6.45 -15.75 19.73
CA GLU A 167 7.57 -15.42 18.84
C GLU A 167 8.30 -14.11 19.23
N ASN A 168 8.17 -13.69 20.49
CA ASN A 168 8.99 -12.62 21.05
C ASN A 168 9.85 -13.15 22.21
N PRO A 169 10.93 -13.91 21.94
CA PRO A 169 11.93 -14.14 22.96
C PRO A 169 12.62 -12.80 23.23
N ALA A 170 12.33 -12.26 24.40
CA ALA A 170 13.12 -11.22 25.04
C ALA A 170 14.60 -11.57 24.87
N ALA A 171 15.34 -10.71 24.14
CA ALA A 171 16.79 -10.74 24.14
C ALA A 171 17.25 -10.23 25.51
N GLU A 172 17.21 -11.15 26.49
CA GLU A 172 17.88 -11.02 27.76
C GLU A 172 19.39 -10.90 27.49
N SER A 173 19.91 -9.81 28.06
CA SER A 173 21.31 -9.51 28.26
C SER A 173 21.98 -10.62 29.07
N ASP A 174 22.92 -11.34 28.47
CA ASP A 174 23.94 -12.10 29.20
C ASP A 174 25.33 -11.90 28.57
N ARG A 175 26.08 -10.96 29.14
CA ARG A 175 27.55 -10.90 29.02
C ARG A 175 28.15 -11.47 30.32
N PRO A 176 28.95 -12.55 30.27
CA PRO A 176 29.67 -13.00 31.45
C PRO A 176 30.91 -12.12 31.69
N GLY A 177 30.98 -11.57 32.89
CA GLY A 177 32.16 -10.88 33.41
C GLY A 177 33.21 -11.84 33.98
N ALA A 178 34.46 -11.54 33.67
CA ALA A 178 35.67 -11.84 34.43
C ALA A 178 36.59 -10.62 34.15
N GLY A 179 37.15 -9.87 35.09
CA GLY A 179 37.56 -10.18 36.45
C GLY A 179 38.93 -9.53 36.71
N GLY A 180 38.98 -8.20 36.93
CA GLY A 180 40.01 -7.43 37.69
C GLY A 180 41.45 -7.29 37.16
N PRO A 181 42.32 -6.48 37.85
CA PRO A 181 42.08 -5.70 39.07
C PRO A 181 42.61 -4.24 39.09
N ASP A 182 42.25 -3.52 40.15
CA ASP A 182 42.97 -2.45 40.86
C ASP A 182 43.64 -1.31 40.07
N GLU A 183 43.06 -0.12 40.13
CA GLU A 183 43.88 1.09 40.35
C GLU A 183 43.13 2.15 41.18
N LYS A 184 43.67 2.38 42.38
CA LYS A 184 43.32 3.48 43.27
C LYS A 184 43.59 4.82 42.58
N ARG A 185 42.60 5.71 42.55
CA ARG A 185 42.88 7.15 42.64
C ARG A 185 41.74 7.89 43.32
N GLU A 186 41.98 8.22 44.59
CA GLU A 186 41.23 9.24 45.31
C GLU A 186 41.57 10.64 44.79
N THR A 187 40.69 11.59 45.14
CA THR A 187 40.88 13.05 45.19
C THR A 187 40.76 13.86 43.89
N SER A 188 39.63 14.54 43.72
CA SER A 188 39.52 15.99 44.03
C SER A 188 38.14 16.52 43.67
N GLY A 189 37.57 17.32 44.56
CA GLY A 189 36.30 17.99 44.33
C GLY A 189 36.41 19.11 43.30
N SER A 190 35.33 19.31 42.54
CA SER A 190 34.90 20.58 41.96
C SER A 190 33.43 20.37 41.58
N GLN A 191 32.46 20.88 42.34
CA GLN A 191 31.90 22.23 42.19
C GLN A 191 31.67 22.62 40.71
N HIS A 192 30.39 22.85 40.41
CA HIS A 192 29.81 23.51 39.24
C HIS A 192 29.90 22.77 37.89
N SER A 193 28.79 22.13 37.52
CA SER A 193 28.05 22.57 36.33
C SER A 193 26.63 22.03 36.39
N SER A 194 25.73 22.89 36.87
CA SER A 194 24.32 22.85 36.52
C SER A 194 24.20 22.73 35.00
N VAL A 195 23.69 21.60 34.52
CA VAL A 195 23.17 21.46 33.16
C VAL A 195 22.15 22.58 32.97
N PRO A 196 22.34 23.52 32.04
CA PRO A 196 21.26 24.44 31.70
C PRO A 196 20.20 23.60 30.97
N ALA A 197 19.18 23.23 31.72
CA ALA A 197 17.86 22.94 31.20
C ALA A 197 17.30 24.26 30.66
N ASP A 198 17.81 24.71 29.52
CA ASP A 198 17.31 25.81 28.70
C ASP A 198 18.13 25.81 27.39
N SER A 199 17.98 24.73 26.62
CA SER A 199 17.94 24.92 25.17
C SER A 199 16.48 25.08 24.83
N GLU A 200 15.94 26.27 25.13
CA GLU A 200 14.77 26.77 24.43
C GLU A 200 15.12 26.68 22.94
N ILE A 201 14.61 25.64 22.29
CA ILE A 201 14.42 25.64 20.86
C ILE A 201 13.41 26.76 20.65
N ILE A 202 13.91 27.99 20.51
CA ILE A 202 13.11 29.17 20.21
C ILE A 202 12.38 28.79 18.92
N PRO A 203 11.05 28.58 18.95
CA PRO A 203 10.33 28.29 17.73
C PRO A 203 10.54 29.49 16.80
N PRO A 204 10.81 29.28 15.50
CA PRO A 204 10.84 30.38 14.55
C PRO A 204 9.52 31.14 14.69
N ALA A 205 9.56 32.46 14.51
CA ALA A 205 8.48 33.43 14.77
C ALA A 205 7.20 33.22 13.92
N GLY A 206 6.64 32.02 13.94
CA GLY A 206 5.37 31.62 13.37
C GLY A 206 4.27 31.69 14.42
N LYS A 207 3.03 31.77 13.94
CA LYS A 207 1.85 31.75 14.82
C LYS A 207 1.88 30.48 15.69
N PRO A 208 1.57 30.58 16.99
CA PRO A 208 1.51 29.41 17.86
C PRO A 208 0.49 28.42 17.29
N VAL A 209 0.92 27.19 17.01
CA VAL A 209 0.03 26.11 16.58
C VAL A 209 -0.83 25.73 17.78
N GLN A 210 -2.14 25.77 17.61
CA GLN A 210 -3.07 25.25 18.60
C GLN A 210 -3.09 23.72 18.48
N PHE A 211 -2.82 23.03 19.58
CA PHE A 211 -2.89 21.59 19.63
C PHE A 211 -4.35 21.16 19.83
N PRO A 212 -4.83 20.16 19.07
CA PRO A 212 -6.19 19.65 19.21
C PRO A 212 -6.40 19.06 20.61
N GLU A 213 -7.58 19.26 21.17
CA GLU A 213 -7.92 18.79 22.51
C GLU A 213 -8.02 17.24 22.57
N PRO A 214 -7.73 16.63 23.73
CA PRO A 214 -7.86 15.18 23.89
C PRO A 214 -9.35 14.79 23.88
N VAL A 215 -9.73 13.92 22.94
CA VAL A 215 -11.07 13.34 22.84
C VAL A 215 -11.17 12.09 23.71
N ASP A 216 -12.23 11.99 24.50
CA ASP A 216 -12.55 10.81 25.31
C ASP A 216 -13.08 9.68 24.41
N LEU A 217 -12.26 8.65 24.22
CA LEU A 217 -12.53 7.54 23.30
C LEU A 217 -13.73 6.69 23.72
N ASP A 218 -14.07 6.69 25.02
CA ASP A 218 -15.14 5.84 25.56
C ASP A 218 -16.53 6.48 25.41
N GLN A 219 -16.58 7.80 25.23
CA GLN A 219 -17.83 8.57 25.15
C GLN A 219 -18.06 9.23 23.79
N ALA A 220 -17.02 9.37 22.96
CA ALA A 220 -17.11 10.05 21.69
C ALA A 220 -17.90 9.27 20.64
N GLU A 221 -18.74 9.98 19.89
CA GLU A 221 -19.43 9.41 18.76
C GLU A 221 -18.47 9.17 17.58
N ARG A 222 -18.83 8.25 16.67
CA ARG A 222 -17.99 7.91 15.51
C ARG A 222 -17.65 9.14 14.66
N GLU A 223 -18.58 10.08 14.54
CA GLU A 223 -18.38 11.32 13.78
C GLU A 223 -17.41 12.27 14.49
N GLU A 224 -17.48 12.36 15.83
CA GLU A 224 -16.55 13.15 16.65
C GLU A 224 -15.12 12.60 16.58
N LEU A 225 -14.98 11.27 16.63
CA LEU A 225 -13.68 10.61 16.44
C LEU A 225 -13.11 10.86 15.05
N ALA A 226 -13.94 10.81 14.00
CA ALA A 226 -13.51 11.10 12.64
C ALA A 226 -13.05 12.56 12.49
N PHE A 227 -13.81 13.50 13.07
CA PHE A 227 -13.45 14.91 13.07
C PHE A 227 -12.14 15.17 13.82
N ALA A 228 -11.95 14.54 14.99
CA ALA A 228 -10.73 14.68 15.79
C ALA A 228 -9.48 14.13 15.08
N VAL A 229 -9.63 13.08 14.27
CA VAL A 229 -8.53 12.58 13.43
C VAL A 229 -8.17 13.61 12.36
N LEU A 230 -9.16 14.18 11.67
CA LEU A 230 -8.92 15.21 10.66
C LEU A 230 -8.22 16.45 11.25
N GLU A 231 -8.68 16.93 12.40
CA GLU A 231 -8.07 18.08 13.09
C GLU A 231 -6.61 17.80 13.51
N ARG A 232 -6.32 16.57 13.95
CA ARG A 232 -4.95 16.14 14.24
C ARG A 232 -4.09 16.06 13.00
N ASP A 233 -4.61 15.53 11.90
CA ASP A 233 -3.87 15.44 10.63
C ASP A 233 -3.56 16.83 10.08
N GLU A 234 -4.51 17.77 10.17
CA GLU A 234 -4.29 19.17 9.81
C GLU A 234 -3.21 19.83 10.69
N CYS A 235 -3.24 19.57 12.01
CA CYS A 235 -2.24 20.06 12.95
C CYS A 235 -0.85 19.49 12.63
N ILE A 236 -0.74 18.18 12.38
CA ILE A 236 0.50 17.51 11.99
C ILE A 236 1.02 18.11 10.68
N ALA A 237 0.17 18.30 9.68
CA ALA A 237 0.56 18.91 8.42
C ALA A 237 1.06 20.36 8.59
N ALA A 238 0.45 21.12 9.51
CA ALA A 238 0.91 22.46 9.86
C ALA A 238 2.28 22.45 10.57
N LEU A 239 2.48 21.56 11.54
CA LEU A 239 3.76 21.39 12.24
C LEU A 239 4.87 20.96 11.27
N VAL A 240 4.60 20.02 10.38
CA VAL A 240 5.57 19.58 9.35
C VAL A 240 5.96 20.74 8.44
N ARG A 241 5.01 21.60 8.03
CA ARG A 241 5.32 22.80 7.24
C ARG A 241 6.19 23.78 8.00
N GLN A 242 5.87 24.07 9.26
CA GLN A 242 6.68 24.96 10.10
C GLN A 242 8.09 24.43 10.30
N LEU A 243 8.24 23.13 10.50
CA LEU A 243 9.54 22.48 10.67
C LEU A 243 10.39 22.61 9.39
N ARG A 244 9.78 22.37 8.22
CA ARG A 244 10.45 22.59 6.92
C ARG A 244 10.83 24.06 6.69
N GLU A 245 9.97 25.00 7.07
CA GLU A 245 10.27 26.44 6.99
C GLU A 245 11.44 26.82 7.91
N ALA A 246 11.49 26.26 9.13
CA ALA A 246 12.59 26.43 10.07
C ALA A 246 13.91 25.89 9.48
N ASP A 247 13.87 24.67 8.92
CA ASP A 247 15.03 24.03 8.29
C ASP A 247 15.57 24.85 7.11
N MET A 248 14.66 25.40 6.28
CA MET A 248 15.05 26.30 5.18
C MET A 248 15.70 27.59 5.69
N GLN A 249 15.18 28.17 6.77
CA GLN A 249 15.77 29.36 7.38
C GLN A 249 17.16 29.09 7.90
N LEU A 250 17.39 27.94 8.56
CA LEU A 250 18.72 27.54 9.04
C LEU A 250 19.72 27.44 7.88
N CYS A 251 19.35 26.82 6.76
CA CYS A 251 20.20 26.74 5.57
C CYS A 251 20.54 28.11 4.96
N SER A 252 19.67 29.10 5.10
CA SER A 252 19.90 30.45 4.55
C SER A 252 20.91 31.29 5.36
N THR A 253 21.15 30.94 6.62
CA THR A 253 22.05 31.67 7.52
C THR A 253 23.52 31.25 7.42
N ILE A 254 23.82 30.20 6.66
CA ILE A 254 25.17 29.67 6.53
C ILE A 254 25.93 30.52 5.52
N ASP A 255 26.96 31.25 5.99
CA ASP A 255 27.88 32.00 5.14
C ASP A 255 28.80 31.04 4.36
N TRP A 256 28.33 30.57 3.20
CA TRP A 256 29.08 29.65 2.32
C TRP A 256 30.45 30.17 1.88
N GLN A 257 30.63 31.49 1.85
CA GLN A 257 31.92 32.11 1.52
C GLN A 257 32.97 31.88 2.61
N SER A 258 32.56 31.85 3.88
CA SER A 258 33.46 31.61 5.02
C SER A 258 33.95 30.16 5.12
N LEU A 259 33.21 29.22 4.51
CA LEU A 259 33.56 27.80 4.45
C LEU A 259 34.69 27.50 3.45
N THR A 260 34.97 28.41 2.50
CA THR A 260 36.02 28.21 1.49
C THR A 260 37.43 28.24 2.08
N ASP A 261 37.61 28.96 3.19
CA ASP A 261 38.89 29.10 3.91
C ASP A 261 38.95 28.22 5.17
N ALA A 262 38.07 27.22 5.30
CA ALA A 262 38.05 26.34 6.46
C ALA A 262 39.35 25.50 6.55
N PRO A 263 39.89 25.26 7.75
CA PRO A 263 41.09 24.46 7.93
C PRO A 263 40.88 23.03 7.43
N GLU A 264 41.93 22.45 6.84
CA GLU A 264 41.90 21.12 6.20
C GLU A 264 41.38 20.04 7.16
N GLU A 265 41.74 20.12 8.44
CA GLU A 265 41.28 19.20 9.49
C GLU A 265 39.75 19.13 9.58
N LEU A 266 39.07 20.28 9.60
CA LEU A 266 37.61 20.34 9.64
C LEU A 266 37.00 19.84 8.32
N THR A 267 37.65 20.08 7.19
CA THR A 267 37.15 19.56 5.90
C THR A 267 37.27 18.03 5.83
N CYS A 268 38.34 17.45 6.39
CA CYS A 268 38.50 16.00 6.49
C CYS A 268 37.46 15.38 7.44
N GLU A 269 37.21 15.99 8.60
CA GLU A 269 36.17 15.55 9.53
C GLU A 269 34.77 15.63 8.91
N LEU A 270 34.45 16.73 8.21
CA LEU A 270 33.18 16.89 7.51
C LEU A 270 33.02 15.85 6.39
N GLN A 271 34.07 15.59 5.60
CA GLN A 271 34.04 14.55 4.58
C GLN A 271 33.85 13.16 5.19
N HIS A 272 34.51 12.86 6.32
CA HIS A 272 34.33 11.61 7.04
C HIS A 272 32.89 11.45 7.55
N MET A 273 32.33 12.50 8.16
CA MET A 273 30.95 12.51 8.63
C MET A 273 29.95 12.41 7.48
N GLN A 274 30.22 13.08 6.36
CA GLN A 274 29.43 12.96 5.13
C GLN A 274 29.42 11.52 4.60
N GLN A 275 30.59 10.88 4.51
CA GLN A 275 30.70 9.47 4.09
C GLN A 275 29.94 8.55 5.04
N ARG A 276 30.06 8.77 6.36
CA ARG A 276 29.33 7.99 7.37
C ARG A 276 27.81 8.16 7.26
N LEU A 277 27.33 9.39 7.00
CA LEU A 277 25.90 9.65 6.79
C LEU A 277 25.40 9.02 5.48
N GLN A 278 26.19 9.09 4.41
CA GLN A 278 25.86 8.43 3.14
C GLN A 278 25.78 6.91 3.29
N GLN A 279 26.70 6.30 4.05
CA GLN A 279 26.64 4.87 4.38
C GLN A 279 25.36 4.52 5.14
N ARG A 280 25.04 5.26 6.21
CA ARG A 280 23.80 5.04 6.98
C ARG A 280 22.54 5.24 6.15
N LEU A 281 22.54 6.22 5.25
CA LEU A 281 21.43 6.44 4.33
C LEU A 281 21.27 5.24 3.40
N SER A 282 22.37 4.72 2.84
CA SER A 282 22.32 3.52 1.99
C SER A 282 21.84 2.27 2.74
N GLU A 283 22.24 2.11 4.01
CA GLU A 283 21.77 1.02 4.87
C GLU A 283 20.26 1.14 5.11
N ALA A 284 19.78 2.32 5.49
CA ALA A 284 18.37 2.59 5.71
C ALA A 284 17.52 2.41 4.44
N GLU A 285 18.02 2.82 3.27
CA GLU A 285 17.35 2.57 1.99
C GLU A 285 17.21 1.08 1.69
N VAL A 286 18.24 0.29 1.97
CA VAL A 286 18.20 -1.17 1.82
C VAL A 286 17.20 -1.77 2.79
N GLU A 287 17.21 -1.38 4.06
CA GLU A 287 16.23 -1.83 5.07
C GLU A 287 14.79 -1.52 4.63
N LEU A 288 14.54 -0.29 4.18
CA LEU A 288 13.21 0.13 3.72
C LEU A 288 12.79 -0.63 2.45
N SER A 289 13.73 -0.93 1.54
CA SER A 289 13.45 -1.78 0.37
C SER A 289 13.08 -3.22 0.77
N LEU A 290 13.71 -3.77 1.80
CA LEU A 290 13.40 -5.09 2.33
C LEU A 290 12.03 -5.10 3.01
N GLU A 291 11.69 -4.06 3.77
CA GLU A 291 10.37 -3.90 4.39
C GLU A 291 9.27 -3.77 3.33
N ARG A 292 9.46 -2.93 2.30
CA ARG A 292 8.53 -2.82 1.17
C ARG A 292 8.33 -4.16 0.47
N ALA A 293 9.42 -4.91 0.24
CA ALA A 293 9.34 -6.23 -0.38
C ALA A 293 8.62 -7.25 0.52
N ARG A 294 8.83 -7.18 1.83
CA ARG A 294 8.11 -8.01 2.82
C ARG A 294 6.62 -7.70 2.81
N LEU A 295 6.24 -6.42 2.91
CA LEU A 295 4.84 -5.98 2.86
C LEU A 295 4.18 -6.39 1.54
N ALA A 296 4.84 -6.24 0.40
CA ALA A 296 4.30 -6.68 -0.89
C ALA A 296 4.00 -8.20 -0.91
N ARG A 297 4.85 -9.03 -0.30
CA ARG A 297 4.60 -10.47 -0.18
C ARG A 297 3.44 -10.77 0.76
N GLU A 298 3.36 -10.07 1.88
CA GLU A 298 2.27 -10.21 2.86
C GLU A 298 0.93 -9.79 2.23
N GLU A 299 0.89 -8.68 1.49
CA GLU A 299 -0.28 -8.24 0.73
C GLU A 299 -0.72 -9.29 -0.31
N VAL A 300 0.21 -9.87 -1.06
CA VAL A 300 -0.11 -10.95 -2.02
C VAL A 300 -0.68 -12.17 -1.29
N ARG A 301 -0.11 -12.54 -0.14
CA ARG A 301 -0.62 -13.66 0.68
C ARG A 301 -2.02 -13.37 1.23
N LEU A 302 -2.28 -12.14 1.70
CA LEU A 302 -3.60 -11.72 2.17
C LEU A 302 -4.61 -11.76 1.03
N LYS A 303 -4.29 -11.22 -0.14
CA LYS A 303 -5.15 -11.31 -1.35
C LYS A 303 -5.45 -12.77 -1.72
N GLN A 304 -4.46 -13.66 -1.66
CA GLN A 304 -4.68 -15.09 -1.89
C GLN A 304 -5.65 -15.70 -0.86
N LEU A 305 -5.47 -15.42 0.43
CA LEU A 305 -6.37 -15.88 1.48
C LEU A 305 -7.78 -15.31 1.31
N GLU A 306 -7.92 -14.04 0.96
CA GLU A 306 -9.22 -13.41 0.65
C GLU A 306 -9.89 -14.10 -0.53
N THR A 307 -9.18 -14.39 -1.62
CA THR A 307 -9.76 -15.11 -2.76
C THR A 307 -10.15 -16.55 -2.39
N GLN A 308 -9.37 -17.24 -1.54
CA GLN A 308 -9.70 -18.57 -1.04
C GLN A 308 -10.95 -18.54 -0.15
N LEU A 309 -11.04 -17.59 0.78
CA LEU A 309 -12.21 -17.39 1.62
C LEU A 309 -13.44 -17.04 0.79
N ARG A 310 -13.31 -16.16 -0.21
CA ARG A 310 -14.41 -15.86 -1.15
C ARG A 310 -14.89 -17.12 -1.87
N ARG A 311 -13.98 -17.97 -2.35
CA ARG A 311 -14.34 -19.26 -2.99
C ARG A 311 -15.02 -20.21 -2.02
N GLN A 312 -14.54 -20.32 -0.78
CA GLN A 312 -15.16 -21.15 0.26
C GLN A 312 -16.55 -20.64 0.63
N SER A 313 -16.70 -19.35 0.86
CA SER A 313 -18.00 -18.73 1.15
C SER A 313 -19.00 -18.89 0.02
N LYS A 314 -18.54 -18.81 -1.25
CA LYS A 314 -19.35 -19.13 -2.43
C LYS A 314 -19.74 -20.60 -2.46
N SER A 315 -18.79 -21.51 -2.20
CA SER A 315 -19.05 -22.95 -2.12
C SER A 315 -20.03 -23.35 -1.00
N LEU A 316 -20.08 -22.59 0.09
CA LEU A 316 -20.98 -22.79 1.21
C LEU A 316 -22.34 -22.09 1.03
N GLY A 317 -22.55 -21.36 -0.08
CA GLY A 317 -23.77 -20.60 -0.33
C GLY A 317 -24.01 -19.46 0.66
N LEU A 318 -22.97 -19.02 1.38
CA LEU A 318 -23.04 -17.94 2.37
C LEU A 318 -22.92 -16.56 1.73
N LEU A 319 -22.26 -16.47 0.57
CA LEU A 319 -22.38 -15.31 -0.30
C LEU A 319 -23.47 -15.58 -1.34
N PRO A 320 -24.44 -14.69 -1.55
CA PRO A 320 -25.34 -14.77 -2.70
C PRO A 320 -24.50 -14.78 -3.97
N ASP A 321 -24.85 -15.66 -4.91
CA ASP A 321 -24.26 -15.67 -6.23
C ASP A 321 -24.47 -14.30 -6.87
N GLU A 322 -23.39 -13.51 -6.94
CA GLU A 322 -23.25 -12.44 -7.91
C GLU A 322 -23.71 -13.02 -9.26
N PRO A 323 -24.77 -12.47 -9.90
CA PRO A 323 -25.28 -13.00 -11.14
C PRO A 323 -24.16 -12.96 -12.17
N ALA A 324 -23.75 -14.13 -12.64
CA ALA A 324 -22.85 -14.25 -13.76
C ALA A 324 -23.40 -13.39 -14.89
N GLU A 325 -22.64 -12.37 -15.30
CA GLU A 325 -22.96 -11.57 -16.47
C GLU A 325 -23.24 -12.52 -17.64
N GLY A 326 -24.50 -12.50 -18.07
CA GLY A 326 -24.93 -13.16 -19.29
C GLY A 326 -24.22 -12.49 -20.45
N GLY A 327 -23.28 -13.19 -21.07
CA GLY A 327 -22.76 -12.80 -22.37
C GLY A 327 -23.90 -12.78 -23.41
N PRO A 328 -23.99 -11.75 -24.26
CA PRO A 328 -24.83 -11.81 -25.44
C PRO A 328 -24.02 -12.36 -26.61
N ARG A 329 -24.63 -13.36 -27.26
CA ARG A 329 -24.19 -14.01 -28.50
C ARG A 329 -24.62 -13.15 -29.70
N ALA A 330 -23.65 -12.91 -30.60
CA ALA A 330 -23.73 -12.56 -32.02
C ALA A 330 -24.40 -11.23 -32.44
N ASP A 331 -23.61 -10.29 -32.97
CA ASP A 331 -23.48 -10.08 -34.43
C ASP A 331 -22.28 -9.16 -34.75
N HIS A 332 -21.42 -9.60 -35.68
CA HIS A 332 -20.23 -8.90 -36.21
C HIS A 332 -20.63 -7.84 -37.27
N PRO A 333 -19.82 -6.79 -37.60
CA PRO A 333 -18.49 -6.95 -38.23
C PRO A 333 -17.42 -5.93 -37.77
N GLU A 334 -16.19 -6.37 -37.50
CA GLU A 334 -15.06 -6.16 -38.43
C GLU A 334 -14.67 -4.68 -38.63
N LYS A 335 -13.96 -4.11 -37.65
CA LYS A 335 -12.98 -3.04 -37.82
C LYS A 335 -12.13 -2.91 -36.56
N ASP A 336 -10.87 -2.53 -36.76
CA ASP A 336 -9.88 -2.18 -35.74
C ASP A 336 -9.02 -3.33 -35.17
N ARG A 337 -8.46 -4.12 -36.10
CA ARG A 337 -7.27 -4.96 -35.88
C ARG A 337 -5.95 -4.25 -36.19
N GLU A 338 -5.93 -2.91 -36.25
CA GLU A 338 -4.74 -2.13 -36.65
C GLU A 338 -3.87 -1.65 -35.47
N GLY A 339 -4.34 -1.74 -34.22
CA GLY A 339 -3.58 -1.32 -33.04
C GLY A 339 -2.56 -2.34 -32.50
N SER A 340 -2.83 -3.64 -32.68
CA SER A 340 -2.02 -4.71 -32.07
C SER A 340 -0.72 -5.03 -32.82
N GLY A 341 -0.59 -4.60 -34.08
CA GLY A 341 0.57 -4.90 -34.93
C GLY A 341 1.75 -3.94 -34.79
N LYS A 342 1.55 -2.75 -34.18
CA LYS A 342 2.61 -1.74 -34.05
C LYS A 342 3.64 -2.11 -32.97
N TRP A 343 3.21 -2.74 -31.89
CA TRP A 343 4.11 -3.24 -30.84
C TRP A 343 4.98 -4.41 -31.31
N MET A 344 4.44 -5.28 -32.18
CA MET A 344 5.19 -6.43 -32.72
C MET A 344 6.27 -6.03 -33.74
N ARG A 345 6.18 -4.87 -34.39
CA ARG A 345 7.26 -4.37 -35.29
C ARG A 345 8.43 -3.74 -34.54
N LEU A 346 8.24 -3.32 -33.28
CA LEU A 346 9.32 -2.75 -32.47
C LEU A 346 10.23 -3.83 -31.86
N LEU A 347 9.75 -5.08 -31.77
CA LEU A 347 10.43 -6.17 -31.04
C LEU A 347 10.96 -7.31 -31.92
N GLY A 348 10.93 -7.21 -33.25
CA GLY A 348 11.39 -8.34 -34.07
C GLY A 348 11.77 -8.03 -35.53
N ARG A 349 13.08 -8.20 -35.81
CA ARG A 349 13.74 -8.41 -37.12
C ARG A 349 14.06 -7.18 -37.96
N SER A 350 15.13 -6.49 -37.58
CA SER A 350 16.17 -6.12 -38.55
C SER A 350 16.91 -7.40 -38.98
N HIS A 351 16.56 -7.95 -40.15
CA HIS A 351 17.45 -8.88 -40.84
C HIS A 351 18.32 -8.04 -41.81
N PRO A 352 19.64 -8.17 -41.77
CA PRO A 352 20.50 -7.62 -42.81
C PRO A 352 20.38 -8.51 -44.05
N SER A 353 20.15 -7.90 -45.22
CA SER A 353 20.40 -8.54 -46.51
C SER A 353 21.55 -7.78 -47.18
N ASP A 354 22.72 -8.39 -47.12
CA ASP A 354 23.80 -8.17 -48.08
C ASP A 354 23.33 -8.57 -49.48
N SER A 355 23.45 -7.66 -50.45
CA SER A 355 23.98 -7.86 -51.81
C SER A 355 23.93 -6.54 -52.58
#